data_AF-A0A7S2QPQ3-F1
#
_entry.id   AF-A0A7S2QPQ3-F1
#
_cell.length_a   1.000
_cell.length_b   1.000
_cell.length_c   1.000
_cell.angle_alpha   90.00
_cell.angle_beta   90.00
_cell.angle_gamma   90.00
#
_symmetry.space_group_name_H-M   'P 1'
#
loop_
_entity.id
_entity.type
_entity.pdbx_description
1 polymer ?
#
loop_
_entity_poly.entity_id
_entity_poly.type
_entity_poly.pdbx_seq_one_letter_code
_entity_poly.pdbx_strand_id
1 'polypeptide(L)'
;MVLSRLWNFAKRHRKKLIFSGVFAGGAYLTWRVLLPRIQEPLLQRLLKELAKSVEGEAAEGGADNKRERFEHKQRVADSHARKKLGALRALLNDHFEEEACAARVKDAPDREAKLAAYKALQAECIAKAAAAVFALHLTFLLHRVGFNIVGRELNSPSATAIAGAVANGAAPAVAADVAEADVHAAFLQALDRLRTEAGAKRVAEAARKAASACADAAELAPQTKMGKEELAKLLGETCRAIDAELLASARGAAAWLPDGVEEAAPAAQRAEVKRLLDEARDYLDSPQLLQVFQATTGAAAHRL
;
A
#
# COMPACT_ATOMS: atom_id res chain seq x y z
N MET A 1 -27.01 18.36 35.06
CA MET A 1 -27.19 16.95 35.50
C MET A 1 -26.29 15.94 34.80
N VAL A 2 -25.91 16.13 33.53
CA VAL A 2 -25.08 15.15 32.78
C VAL A 2 -23.61 15.16 33.23
N LEU A 3 -23.04 16.36 33.48
CA LEU A 3 -21.66 16.55 33.94
C LEU A 3 -21.39 15.96 35.33
N SER A 4 -22.34 16.07 36.27
CA SER A 4 -22.20 15.47 37.60
C SER A 4 -22.25 13.94 37.56
N ARG A 5 -23.03 13.36 36.63
CA ARG A 5 -23.09 11.92 36.41
C ARG A 5 -21.80 11.39 35.76
N LEU A 6 -21.25 12.08 34.76
CA LEU A 6 -19.95 11.74 34.18
C LEU A 6 -18.81 11.82 35.21
N TRP A 7 -18.82 12.86 36.05
CA TRP A 7 -17.82 13.04 37.09
C TRP A 7 -17.87 11.94 38.15
N ASN A 8 -19.07 11.57 38.59
CA ASN A 8 -19.26 10.48 39.54
C ASN A 8 -18.89 9.11 38.93
N PHE A 9 -19.14 8.91 37.64
CA PHE A 9 -18.72 7.72 36.91
C PHE A 9 -17.19 7.63 36.77
N ALA A 10 -16.53 8.72 36.37
CA ALA A 10 -15.07 8.81 36.28
C ALA A 10 -14.40 8.57 37.65
N LYS A 11 -14.98 9.12 38.73
CA LYS A 11 -14.50 8.92 40.10
C LYS A 11 -14.65 7.46 40.56
N ARG A 12 -15.77 6.80 40.21
CA ARG A 12 -16.04 5.39 40.51
C ARG A 12 -15.14 4.43 39.72
N HIS A 13 -14.78 4.79 38.50
CA HIS A 13 -13.96 3.95 37.60
C HIS A 13 -12.52 4.41 37.41
N ARG A 14 -12.01 5.30 38.28
CA ARG A 14 -10.68 5.93 38.13
C ARG A 14 -9.55 4.93 37.86
N LYS A 15 -9.56 3.78 38.56
CA LYS A 15 -8.52 2.75 38.39
C LYS A 15 -8.59 2.07 37.02
N LYS A 16 -9.81 1.86 36.48
CA LYS A 16 -10.02 1.28 35.14
C LYS A 16 -9.63 2.26 34.04
N LEU A 17 -9.93 3.55 34.22
CA LEU A 17 -9.55 4.60 33.26
C LEU A 17 -8.03 4.83 33.22
N ILE A 18 -7.36 4.85 34.38
CA ILE A 18 -5.90 4.93 34.44
C ILE A 18 -5.26 3.69 33.80
N PHE A 19 -5.77 2.49 34.13
CA PHE A 19 -5.25 1.25 33.53
C PHE A 19 -5.46 1.20 32.02
N SER A 20 -6.65 1.58 31.54
CA SER A 20 -6.95 1.70 30.11
C SER A 20 -6.06 2.74 29.43
N GLY A 21 -5.85 3.91 30.05
CA GLY A 21 -4.98 4.96 29.54
C GLY A 21 -3.51 4.54 29.47
N VAL A 22 -3.00 3.87 30.51
CA VAL A 22 -1.64 3.31 30.54
C VAL A 22 -1.48 2.17 29.54
N PHE A 23 -2.48 1.31 29.39
CA PHE A 23 -2.42 0.19 28.45
C PHE A 23 -2.54 0.66 27.00
N ALA A 24 -3.48 1.56 26.69
CA ALA A 24 -3.60 2.17 25.36
C ALA A 24 -2.37 3.03 25.04
N GLY A 25 -1.89 3.82 26.00
CA GLY A 25 -0.66 4.61 25.86
C GLY A 25 0.58 3.75 25.68
N GLY A 26 0.70 2.66 26.44
CA GLY A 26 1.78 1.69 26.34
C GLY A 26 1.74 0.90 25.02
N ALA A 27 0.56 0.45 24.58
CA ALA A 27 0.37 -0.19 23.29
C ALA A 27 0.67 0.78 22.13
N TYR A 28 0.25 2.05 22.24
CA TYR A 28 0.58 3.10 21.27
C TYR A 28 2.08 3.38 21.21
N LEU A 29 2.75 3.48 22.36
CA LEU A 29 4.20 3.68 22.42
C LEU A 29 4.94 2.48 21.84
N THR A 30 4.51 1.27 22.18
CA THR A 30 5.08 0.02 21.67
C THR A 30 4.85 -0.08 20.16
N TRP A 31 3.66 0.24 19.67
CA TRP A 31 3.39 0.31 18.23
C TRP A 31 4.27 1.33 17.52
N ARG A 32 4.43 2.53 18.09
CA ARG A 32 5.20 3.62 17.47
C ARG A 32 6.72 3.39 17.52
N VAL A 33 7.22 2.62 18.49
CA VAL A 33 8.67 2.42 18.71
C VAL A 33 9.15 1.03 18.27
N LEU A 34 8.38 -0.03 18.53
CA LEU A 34 8.77 -1.40 18.19
C LEU A 34 8.48 -1.76 16.73
N LEU A 35 7.39 -1.27 16.15
CA LEU A 35 7.02 -1.61 14.78
C LEU A 35 8.06 -1.12 13.75
N PRO A 36 8.60 0.11 13.84
CA PRO A 36 9.72 0.54 12.99
C PRO A 36 10.95 -0.34 13.20
N ARG A 37 11.27 -0.68 14.45
CA ARG A 37 12.44 -1.52 14.80
C ARG A 37 12.34 -2.98 14.38
N ILE A 38 11.15 -3.49 14.07
CA ILE A 38 10.97 -4.84 13.51
C ILE A 38 10.96 -4.77 11.97
N GLN A 39 10.47 -3.66 11.39
CA GLN A 39 10.44 -3.45 9.94
C GLN A 39 11.83 -3.12 9.38
N GLU A 40 12.64 -2.33 10.10
CA GLU A 40 14.02 -1.98 9.75
C GLU A 40 14.92 -3.21 9.50
N PRO A 41 15.07 -4.19 10.42
CA PRO A 41 15.94 -5.34 10.19
C PRO A 41 15.42 -6.27 9.09
N LEU A 42 14.10 -6.32 8.86
CA LEU A 42 13.52 -7.07 7.73
C LEU A 42 13.83 -6.40 6.40
N LEU A 43 13.70 -5.07 6.35
CA LEU A 43 14.01 -4.27 5.17
C LEU A 43 15.51 -4.30 4.87
N GLN A 44 16.36 -4.18 5.90
CA GLN A 44 17.81 -4.33 5.78
C GLN A 44 18.22 -5.73 5.33
N ARG A 45 17.53 -6.80 5.77
CA ARG A 45 17.79 -8.16 5.24
C ARG A 45 17.45 -8.26 3.76
N LEU A 46 16.34 -7.68 3.32
CA LEU A 46 15.93 -7.67 1.92
C LEU A 46 16.85 -6.79 1.06
N LEU A 47 17.33 -5.66 1.59
CA LEU A 47 18.35 -4.82 0.95
C LEU A 47 19.70 -5.55 0.87
N LYS A 48 20.07 -6.34 1.88
CA LYS A 48 21.27 -7.19 1.83
C LYS A 48 21.13 -8.35 0.84
N GLU A 49 19.95 -8.98 0.74
CA GLU A 49 19.68 -9.98 -0.29
C GLU A 49 19.76 -9.35 -1.69
N LEU A 50 19.19 -8.14 -1.84
CA LEU A 50 19.30 -7.35 -3.06
C LEU A 50 20.77 -7.05 -3.38
N ALA A 51 21.54 -6.50 -2.44
CA ALA A 51 22.96 -6.18 -2.61
C ALA A 51 23.84 -7.42 -2.92
N LYS A 52 23.58 -8.57 -2.28
CA LYS A 52 24.28 -9.83 -2.61
C LYS A 52 24.03 -10.30 -4.04
N SER A 53 22.84 -10.04 -4.57
CA SER A 53 22.54 -10.34 -5.97
C SER A 53 23.30 -9.40 -6.94
N VAL A 54 23.74 -8.24 -6.44
CA VAL A 54 24.53 -7.23 -7.18
C VAL A 54 26.02 -7.54 -7.15
N GLU A 55 26.57 -8.05 -6.05
CA GLU A 55 28.00 -8.42 -5.96
C GLU A 55 28.37 -9.54 -6.96
N GLY A 56 27.43 -10.45 -7.26
CA GLY A 56 27.58 -11.44 -8.34
C GLY A 56 27.57 -10.85 -9.75
N GLU A 57 27.29 -9.54 -9.91
CA GLU A 57 27.22 -8.87 -11.21
C GLU A 57 28.57 -8.58 -11.84
N ALA A 58 29.63 -8.41 -11.03
CA ALA A 58 30.99 -8.11 -11.50
C ALA A 58 31.77 -9.34 -12.00
N ALA A 59 31.32 -10.56 -11.70
CA ALA A 59 32.08 -11.79 -11.95
C ALA A 59 31.67 -12.55 -13.23
N GLU A 60 30.40 -12.48 -13.67
CA GLU A 60 29.92 -13.32 -14.79
C GLU A 60 28.92 -12.59 -15.70
N GLY A 61 29.35 -12.30 -16.94
CA GLY A 61 28.57 -11.64 -17.98
C GLY A 61 27.89 -12.63 -18.92
N GLY A 62 26.58 -12.87 -18.72
CA GLY A 62 25.72 -13.64 -19.62
C GLY A 62 24.28 -13.12 -19.62
N ALA A 63 23.53 -13.31 -20.71
CA ALA A 63 22.14 -12.87 -20.84
C ALA A 63 21.18 -13.62 -19.89
N ASP A 64 21.42 -14.91 -19.66
CA ASP A 64 20.65 -15.72 -18.71
C ASP A 64 20.84 -15.24 -17.26
N ASN A 65 22.08 -14.85 -16.90
CA ASN A 65 22.37 -14.24 -15.60
C ASN A 65 21.58 -12.94 -15.38
N LYS A 66 21.37 -12.11 -16.42
CA LYS A 66 20.57 -10.88 -16.29
C LYS A 66 19.09 -11.18 -16.00
N ARG A 67 18.55 -12.23 -16.62
CA ARG A 67 17.16 -12.65 -16.40
C ARG A 67 16.97 -13.22 -15.00
N GLU A 68 17.84 -14.13 -14.55
CA GLU A 68 17.77 -14.71 -13.21
C GLU A 68 17.90 -13.65 -12.12
N ARG A 69 18.77 -12.65 -12.32
CA ARG A 69 18.92 -11.49 -11.44
C ARG A 69 17.64 -10.66 -11.39
N PHE A 70 17.06 -10.34 -12.54
CA PHE A 70 15.79 -9.61 -12.58
C PHE A 70 14.68 -10.39 -11.84
N GLU A 71 14.56 -11.69 -12.09
CA GLU A 71 13.59 -12.56 -11.41
C GLU A 71 13.85 -12.64 -9.90
N HIS A 72 15.10 -12.62 -9.45
CA HIS A 72 15.44 -12.50 -8.04
C HIS A 72 14.98 -11.15 -7.45
N LYS A 73 15.28 -10.02 -8.10
CA LYS A 73 14.82 -8.68 -7.68
C LYS A 73 13.28 -8.64 -7.55
N GLN A 74 12.56 -9.24 -8.50
CA GLN A 74 11.10 -9.33 -8.44
C GLN A 74 10.62 -10.21 -7.26
N ARG A 75 11.29 -11.32 -6.97
CA ARG A 75 10.96 -12.17 -5.81
C ARG A 75 11.15 -11.44 -4.48
N VAL A 76 12.21 -10.65 -4.35
CA VAL A 76 12.47 -9.84 -3.15
C VAL A 76 11.39 -8.76 -2.99
N ALA A 77 11.07 -8.03 -4.06
CA ALA A 77 10.00 -7.03 -4.06
C ALA A 77 8.63 -7.63 -3.68
N ASP A 78 8.27 -8.75 -4.31
CA ASP A 78 7.01 -9.46 -4.05
C ASP A 78 6.96 -10.02 -2.61
N SER A 79 8.06 -10.56 -2.08
CA SER A 79 8.16 -11.03 -0.69
C SER A 79 7.92 -9.88 0.29
N HIS A 80 8.50 -8.72 0.02
CA HIS A 80 8.29 -7.53 0.84
C HIS A 80 6.84 -7.04 0.79
N ALA A 81 6.25 -6.95 -0.40
CA ALA A 81 4.84 -6.56 -0.57
C ALA A 81 3.89 -7.53 0.14
N ARG A 82 4.10 -8.85 0.02
CA ARG A 82 3.27 -9.89 0.65
C ARG A 82 3.21 -9.77 2.17
N LYS A 83 4.33 -9.47 2.82
CA LYS A 83 4.40 -9.28 4.29
C LYS A 83 3.51 -8.14 4.77
N LYS A 84 3.14 -7.22 3.89
CA LYS A 84 2.32 -6.03 4.21
C LYS A 84 0.83 -6.23 3.96
N LEU A 85 0.44 -7.28 3.21
CA LEU A 85 -0.95 -7.52 2.82
C LEU A 85 -1.88 -7.79 4.00
N GLY A 86 -1.40 -8.46 5.04
CA GLY A 86 -2.21 -8.74 6.23
C GLY A 86 -2.70 -7.46 6.91
N ALA A 87 -1.80 -6.52 7.15
CA ALA A 87 -2.12 -5.22 7.73
C ALA A 87 -2.99 -4.36 6.79
N LEU A 88 -2.69 -4.37 5.49
CA LEU A 88 -3.47 -3.63 4.50
C LEU A 88 -4.91 -4.17 4.40
N ARG A 89 -5.10 -5.49 4.44
CA ARG A 89 -6.42 -6.13 4.43
C ARG A 89 -7.24 -5.72 5.65
N ALA A 90 -6.65 -5.77 6.84
CA ALA A 90 -7.32 -5.35 8.07
C ALA A 90 -7.75 -3.88 7.97
N LEU A 91 -6.82 -3.01 7.59
CA LEU A 91 -7.08 -1.58 7.44
C LEU A 91 -8.18 -1.30 6.41
N LEU A 92 -8.13 -1.92 5.22
CA LEU A 92 -9.19 -1.74 4.22
C LEU A 92 -10.54 -2.25 4.72
N ASN A 93 -10.58 -3.38 5.42
CA ASN A 93 -11.82 -3.91 5.95
C ASN A 93 -12.49 -2.96 6.96
N ASP A 94 -11.70 -2.24 7.76
CA ASP A 94 -12.21 -1.26 8.72
C ASP A 94 -12.92 -0.08 8.03
N HIS A 95 -12.62 0.16 6.75
CA HIS A 95 -13.27 1.17 5.93
C HIS A 95 -14.52 0.66 5.21
N PHE A 96 -14.91 -0.62 5.30
CA PHE A 96 -16.14 -1.12 4.66
C PHE A 96 -17.18 -1.55 5.69
N GLU A 97 -18.41 -1.09 5.54
CA GLU A 97 -19.47 -1.25 6.53
C GLU A 97 -20.50 -2.33 6.11
N GLU A 98 -20.03 -3.47 5.58
CA GLU A 98 -20.91 -4.54 5.06
C GLU A 98 -21.94 -5.03 6.09
N GLU A 99 -21.52 -5.23 7.34
CA GLU A 99 -22.41 -5.70 8.41
C GLU A 99 -23.48 -4.66 8.75
N ALA A 100 -23.12 -3.37 8.76
CA ALA A 100 -24.07 -2.29 9.01
C ALA A 100 -25.03 -2.11 7.82
N CYS A 101 -24.55 -2.25 6.58
CA CYS A 101 -25.40 -2.32 5.38
C CYS A 101 -26.39 -3.48 5.46
N ALA A 102 -25.93 -4.68 5.84
CA ALA A 102 -26.77 -5.86 5.99
C ALA A 102 -27.83 -5.68 7.09
N ALA A 103 -27.45 -5.07 8.23
CA ALA A 103 -28.39 -4.72 9.29
C ALA A 103 -29.46 -3.72 8.79
N ARG A 104 -29.07 -2.67 8.05
CA ARG A 104 -30.02 -1.71 7.45
C ARG A 104 -31.03 -2.37 6.52
N VAL A 105 -30.64 -3.39 5.75
CA VAL A 105 -31.57 -4.15 4.90
C VAL A 105 -32.59 -4.93 5.75
N LYS A 106 -32.15 -5.48 6.88
CA LYS A 106 -33.00 -6.25 7.79
C LYS A 106 -34.00 -5.35 8.52
N ASP A 107 -33.55 -4.18 8.97
CA ASP A 107 -34.31 -3.26 9.82
C ASP A 107 -35.15 -2.24 9.04
N ALA A 108 -35.10 -2.27 7.70
CA ALA A 108 -35.84 -1.35 6.85
C ALA A 108 -37.37 -1.48 7.04
N PRO A 109 -38.09 -0.36 7.28
CA PRO A 109 -39.50 -0.39 7.70
C PRO A 109 -40.49 -0.69 6.56
N ASP A 110 -40.13 -0.34 5.32
CA ASP A 110 -40.97 -0.48 4.16
C ASP A 110 -40.19 -1.00 2.94
N ARG A 111 -40.92 -1.30 1.86
CA ARG A 111 -40.35 -1.90 0.65
C ARG A 111 -39.36 -0.97 -0.05
N GLU A 112 -39.58 0.34 -0.04
CA GLU A 112 -38.74 1.32 -0.74
C GLU A 112 -37.42 1.50 0.01
N ALA A 113 -37.49 1.71 1.32
CA ALA A 113 -36.34 1.78 2.21
C ALA A 113 -35.51 0.48 2.15
N LYS A 114 -36.18 -0.68 2.08
CA LYS A 114 -35.49 -1.98 1.96
C LYS A 114 -34.76 -2.12 0.63
N LEU A 115 -35.35 -1.67 -0.46
CA LEU A 115 -34.72 -1.69 -1.79
C LEU A 115 -33.53 -0.74 -1.83
N ALA A 116 -33.64 0.47 -1.27
CA ALA A 116 -32.54 1.41 -1.17
C ALA A 116 -31.38 0.87 -0.31
N ALA A 117 -31.69 0.29 0.87
CA ALA A 117 -30.69 -0.35 1.72
C ALA A 117 -30.00 -1.53 1.02
N TYR A 118 -30.74 -2.31 0.23
CA TYR A 118 -30.19 -3.44 -0.50
C TYR A 118 -29.25 -2.99 -1.62
N LYS A 119 -29.61 -1.94 -2.38
CA LYS A 119 -28.72 -1.32 -3.37
C LYS A 119 -27.44 -0.81 -2.72
N ALA A 120 -27.53 -0.17 -1.56
CA ALA A 120 -26.36 0.28 -0.81
C ALA A 120 -25.46 -0.89 -0.38
N LEU A 121 -26.04 -2.00 0.11
CA LEU A 121 -25.29 -3.22 0.43
C LEU A 121 -24.58 -3.81 -0.80
N GLN A 122 -25.28 -3.89 -1.95
CA GLN A 122 -24.67 -4.37 -3.19
C GLN A 122 -23.48 -3.53 -3.61
N ALA A 123 -23.64 -2.20 -3.63
CA ALA A 123 -22.57 -1.27 -3.94
C ALA A 123 -21.39 -1.42 -2.96
N GLU A 124 -21.65 -1.57 -1.65
CA GLU A 124 -20.61 -1.77 -0.64
C GLU A 124 -19.80 -3.06 -0.87
N CYS A 125 -20.46 -4.18 -1.19
CA CYS A 125 -19.79 -5.45 -1.48
C CYS A 125 -18.96 -5.38 -2.77
N ILE A 126 -19.50 -4.78 -3.83
CA ILE A 126 -18.77 -4.57 -5.10
C ILE A 126 -17.55 -3.66 -4.85
N ALA A 127 -17.75 -2.57 -4.13
CA ALA A 127 -16.69 -1.62 -3.76
C ALA A 127 -15.57 -2.31 -2.99
N LYS A 128 -15.90 -3.13 -1.99
CA LYS A 128 -14.91 -3.86 -1.20
C LYS A 128 -14.09 -4.83 -2.05
N ALA A 129 -14.74 -5.59 -2.93
CA ALA A 129 -14.07 -6.51 -3.83
C ALA A 129 -13.12 -5.77 -4.79
N ALA A 130 -13.60 -4.70 -5.43
CA ALA A 130 -12.80 -3.89 -6.35
C ALA A 130 -11.64 -3.17 -5.65
N ALA A 131 -11.88 -2.62 -4.45
CA ALA A 131 -10.84 -1.99 -3.62
C ALA A 131 -9.74 -2.99 -3.24
N ALA A 132 -10.08 -4.22 -2.91
CA ALA A 132 -9.10 -5.27 -2.60
C ALA A 132 -8.23 -5.58 -3.81
N VAL A 133 -8.82 -5.71 -5.02
CA VAL A 133 -8.08 -5.92 -6.27
C VAL A 133 -7.16 -4.73 -6.55
N PHE A 134 -7.69 -3.52 -6.50
CA PHE A 134 -6.93 -2.29 -6.74
C PHE A 134 -5.74 -2.17 -5.78
N ALA A 135 -6.00 -2.27 -4.47
CA ALA A 135 -4.99 -2.09 -3.44
C ALA A 135 -3.89 -3.16 -3.50
N LEU A 136 -4.27 -4.41 -3.79
CA LEU A 136 -3.31 -5.50 -3.99
C LEU A 136 -2.34 -5.17 -5.14
N HIS A 137 -2.88 -4.86 -6.32
CA HIS A 137 -2.05 -4.64 -7.51
C HIS A 137 -1.21 -3.37 -7.38
N LEU A 138 -1.75 -2.31 -6.76
CA LEU A 138 -1.03 -1.07 -6.57
C LEU A 138 0.15 -1.27 -5.61
N THR A 139 -0.07 -2.02 -4.53
CA THR A 139 1.00 -2.36 -3.57
C THR A 139 2.14 -3.08 -4.28
N PHE A 140 1.85 -4.11 -5.08
CA PHE A 140 2.89 -4.86 -5.78
C PHE A 140 3.63 -3.99 -6.80
N LEU A 141 2.88 -3.21 -7.59
CA LEU A 141 3.49 -2.39 -8.65
C LEU A 141 4.39 -1.30 -8.07
N LEU A 142 3.93 -0.58 -7.03
CA LEU A 142 4.74 0.41 -6.31
C LEU A 142 6.03 -0.20 -5.75
N HIS A 143 5.93 -1.37 -5.11
CA HIS A 143 7.10 -2.05 -4.57
C HIS A 143 8.05 -2.52 -5.66
N ARG A 144 7.56 -3.00 -6.80
CA ARG A 144 8.43 -3.36 -7.93
C ARG A 144 9.15 -2.15 -8.50
N VAL A 145 8.47 -1.01 -8.65
CA VAL A 145 9.11 0.27 -9.03
C VAL A 145 10.21 0.62 -8.02
N GLY A 146 9.87 0.66 -6.73
CA GLY A 146 10.83 1.02 -5.67
C GLY A 146 12.05 0.11 -5.62
N PHE A 147 11.87 -1.20 -5.66
CA PHE A 147 12.98 -2.16 -5.62
C PHE A 147 13.80 -2.16 -6.91
N ASN A 148 13.23 -1.82 -8.06
CA ASN A 148 13.99 -1.65 -9.29
C ASN A 148 14.84 -0.38 -9.27
N ILE A 149 14.31 0.73 -8.71
CA ILE A 149 15.08 1.98 -8.50
C ILE A 149 16.25 1.71 -7.56
N VAL A 150 15.97 1.19 -6.34
CA VAL A 150 17.03 0.86 -5.37
C VAL A 150 18.01 -0.15 -5.93
N GLY A 151 17.51 -1.19 -6.60
CA GLY A 151 18.34 -2.21 -7.23
C GLY A 151 19.18 -1.71 -8.39
N ARG A 152 18.93 -0.51 -8.93
CA ARG A 152 19.80 0.17 -9.89
C ARG A 152 20.84 1.04 -9.19
N GLU A 153 20.45 1.75 -8.12
CA GLU A 153 21.39 2.55 -7.32
C GLU A 153 22.51 1.68 -6.73
N LEU A 154 22.16 0.50 -6.20
CA LEU A 154 23.13 -0.49 -5.71
C LEU A 154 24.08 -1.00 -6.81
N ASN A 155 23.64 -0.98 -8.08
CA ASN A 155 24.44 -1.40 -9.24
C ASN A 155 25.32 -0.27 -9.80
N SER A 156 25.24 0.94 -9.23
CA SER A 156 26.00 2.08 -9.73
C SER A 156 27.50 1.86 -9.50
N PRO A 157 28.37 2.17 -10.48
CA PRO A 157 29.81 2.00 -10.35
C PRO A 157 30.42 2.79 -9.19
N SER A 158 29.73 3.81 -8.66
CA SER A 158 30.07 4.48 -7.40
C SER A 158 30.03 3.52 -6.20
N ALA A 159 28.94 2.76 -6.05
CA ALA A 159 28.78 1.76 -4.99
C ALA A 159 29.75 0.58 -5.19
N THR A 160 29.96 0.15 -6.44
CA THR A 160 30.92 -0.91 -6.78
C THR A 160 32.38 -0.50 -6.58
N ALA A 161 32.72 0.76 -6.85
CA ALA A 161 34.06 1.32 -6.62
C ALA A 161 34.35 1.50 -5.12
N ILE A 162 33.35 1.87 -4.32
CA ILE A 162 33.45 1.89 -2.85
C ILE A 162 33.68 0.47 -2.33
N ALA A 163 32.90 -0.52 -2.78
CA ALA A 163 33.12 -1.92 -2.41
C ALA A 163 34.51 -2.45 -2.84
N GLY A 164 34.99 -2.05 -4.02
CA GLY A 164 36.34 -2.36 -4.49
C GLY A 164 37.46 -1.67 -3.69
N ALA A 165 37.24 -0.44 -3.18
CA ALA A 165 38.20 0.26 -2.32
C ALA A 165 38.30 -0.36 -0.91
N VAL A 166 37.20 -0.93 -0.41
CA VAL A 166 37.13 -1.66 0.88
C VAL A 166 37.85 -3.00 0.81
N ALA A 167 37.73 -3.73 -0.30
CA ALA A 167 38.50 -4.94 -0.55
C ALA A 167 40.02 -4.68 -0.56
N ASN A 168 40.43 -3.44 -0.81
CA ASN A 168 41.83 -2.98 -0.79
C ASN A 168 42.26 -2.35 0.55
N GLY A 169 41.47 -2.45 1.62
CA GLY A 169 41.89 -2.10 2.98
C GLY A 169 41.80 -0.62 3.36
N ALA A 170 41.12 0.23 2.58
CA ALA A 170 40.83 1.60 2.98
C ALA A 170 39.61 1.64 3.92
N ALA A 171 39.71 2.33 5.07
CA ALA A 171 38.71 2.33 6.14
C ALA A 171 37.68 3.50 6.18
N PRO A 172 36.98 3.90 5.08
CA PRO A 172 35.85 4.84 5.21
C PRO A 172 34.44 4.23 4.99
N ALA A 173 34.28 2.95 4.65
CA ALA A 173 33.03 2.49 4.05
C ALA A 173 31.92 1.98 4.98
N VAL A 174 32.20 1.64 6.24
CA VAL A 174 31.13 1.10 7.13
C VAL A 174 30.08 2.16 7.47
N ALA A 175 30.48 3.44 7.53
CA ALA A 175 29.55 4.54 7.81
C ALA A 175 28.76 4.99 6.55
N ALA A 176 29.39 4.95 5.38
CA ALA A 176 28.74 5.30 4.10
C ALA A 176 27.68 4.25 3.69
N ASP A 177 28.01 2.97 3.85
CA ASP A 177 27.14 1.84 3.48
C ASP A 177 25.90 1.73 4.41
N VAL A 178 26.05 2.06 5.70
CA VAL A 178 24.92 2.18 6.64
C VAL A 178 24.06 3.39 6.30
N ALA A 179 24.67 4.54 5.98
CA ALA A 179 23.92 5.75 5.62
C ALA A 179 23.12 5.58 4.31
N GLU A 180 23.66 4.86 3.32
CA GLU A 180 23.00 4.59 2.03
C GLU A 180 21.89 3.52 2.16
N ALA A 181 22.12 2.47 2.97
CA ALA A 181 21.07 1.51 3.31
C ALA A 181 19.88 2.15 4.04
N ASP A 182 20.15 3.17 4.88
CA ASP A 182 19.11 3.94 5.58
C ASP A 182 18.30 4.82 4.62
N VAL A 183 18.92 5.40 3.58
CA VAL A 183 18.20 6.13 2.51
C VAL A 183 17.26 5.19 1.75
N HIS A 184 17.75 4.03 1.29
CA HIS A 184 16.93 3.06 0.56
C HIS A 184 15.78 2.54 1.41
N ALA A 185 16.02 2.31 2.70
CA ALA A 185 14.99 1.92 3.65
C ALA A 185 13.90 3.00 3.79
N ALA A 186 14.31 4.25 4.01
CA ALA A 186 13.38 5.38 4.14
C ALA A 186 12.55 5.59 2.86
N PHE A 187 13.17 5.50 1.68
CA PHE A 187 12.49 5.54 0.40
C PHE A 187 11.45 4.42 0.24
N LEU A 188 11.82 3.16 0.51
CA LEU A 188 10.89 2.03 0.38
C LEU A 188 9.74 2.07 1.41
N GLN A 189 9.96 2.69 2.58
CA GLN A 189 8.89 2.95 3.56
C GLN A 189 7.94 4.03 3.08
N ALA A 190 8.43 5.07 2.39
CA ALA A 190 7.59 6.13 1.83
C ALA A 190 6.57 5.61 0.79
N LEU A 191 6.86 4.49 0.12
CA LEU A 191 5.93 3.83 -0.82
C LEU A 191 4.71 3.19 -0.14
N ASP A 192 4.70 3.06 1.20
CA ASP A 192 3.60 2.46 1.96
C ASP A 192 2.40 3.37 2.19
N ARG A 193 2.24 4.46 1.43
CA ARG A 193 1.16 5.42 1.64
C ARG A 193 -0.23 4.78 1.66
N LEU A 194 -0.46 3.76 0.81
CA LEU A 194 -1.70 3.00 0.77
C LEU A 194 -2.04 2.31 2.10
N ARG A 195 -1.04 1.99 2.92
CA ARG A 195 -1.18 1.39 4.26
C ARG A 195 -1.40 2.42 5.36
N THR A 196 -1.51 3.71 5.01
CA THR A 196 -1.96 4.74 5.95
C THR A 196 -3.48 4.80 5.95
N GLU A 197 -4.05 5.23 7.08
CA GLU A 197 -5.49 5.43 7.22
C GLU A 197 -6.07 6.32 6.10
N ALA A 198 -5.37 7.41 5.76
CA ALA A 198 -5.78 8.29 4.68
C ALA A 198 -5.73 7.60 3.30
N GLY A 199 -4.73 6.75 3.06
CA GLY A 199 -4.60 5.99 1.81
C GLY A 199 -5.70 4.96 1.63
N ALA A 200 -5.94 4.13 2.65
CA ALA A 200 -7.00 3.11 2.64
C ALA A 200 -8.40 3.74 2.52
N LYS A 201 -8.66 4.80 3.28
CA LYS A 201 -9.92 5.56 3.19
C LYS A 201 -10.17 6.09 1.78
N ARG A 202 -9.14 6.67 1.15
CA ARG A 202 -9.23 7.19 -0.23
C ARG A 202 -9.60 6.10 -1.23
N VAL A 203 -9.01 4.90 -1.11
CA VAL A 203 -9.41 3.75 -1.96
C VAL A 203 -10.86 3.37 -1.71
N ALA A 204 -11.28 3.26 -0.44
CA ALA A 204 -12.64 2.87 -0.10
C ALA A 204 -13.67 3.89 -0.63
N GLU A 205 -13.41 5.19 -0.49
CA GLU A 205 -14.28 6.25 -1.02
C GLU A 205 -14.41 6.20 -2.55
N ALA A 206 -13.28 6.12 -3.26
CA ALA A 206 -13.29 5.98 -4.71
C ALA A 206 -13.99 4.70 -5.17
N ALA A 207 -13.76 3.59 -4.47
CA ALA A 207 -14.40 2.31 -4.76
C ALA A 207 -15.90 2.34 -4.55
N ARG A 208 -16.41 2.97 -3.48
CA ARG A 208 -17.86 3.13 -3.26
C ARG A 208 -18.48 3.97 -4.37
N LYS A 209 -17.87 5.11 -4.70
CA LYS A 209 -18.34 5.98 -5.78
C LYS A 209 -18.38 5.25 -7.13
N ALA A 210 -17.30 4.54 -7.46
CA ALA A 210 -17.22 3.73 -8.67
C ALA A 210 -18.26 2.61 -8.68
N ALA A 211 -18.37 1.85 -7.59
CA ALA A 211 -19.30 0.72 -7.50
C ALA A 211 -20.75 1.16 -7.58
N SER A 212 -21.14 2.26 -6.94
CA SER A 212 -22.48 2.84 -7.07
C SER A 212 -22.78 3.23 -8.51
N ALA A 213 -21.87 3.96 -9.17
CA ALA A 213 -22.06 4.37 -10.56
C ALA A 213 -22.16 3.17 -11.52
N CYS A 214 -21.30 2.16 -11.35
CA CYS A 214 -21.33 0.94 -12.16
C CYS A 214 -22.57 0.08 -11.88
N ALA A 215 -23.00 -0.03 -10.62
CA ALA A 215 -24.21 -0.76 -10.24
C ALA A 215 -25.48 -0.11 -10.81
N ASP A 216 -25.55 1.23 -10.79
CA ASP A 216 -26.64 1.99 -11.39
C ASP A 216 -26.66 1.85 -12.92
N ALA A 217 -25.49 1.94 -13.57
CA ALA A 217 -25.35 1.75 -15.02
C ALA A 217 -25.70 0.32 -15.48
N ALA A 218 -25.43 -0.69 -14.64
CA ALA A 218 -25.81 -2.07 -14.89
C ALA A 218 -27.26 -2.40 -14.45
N GLU A 219 -28.01 -1.40 -13.96
CA GLU A 219 -29.38 -1.52 -13.46
C GLU A 219 -29.55 -2.69 -12.48
N LEU A 220 -28.59 -2.85 -11.56
CA LEU A 220 -28.62 -3.96 -10.60
C LEU A 220 -29.85 -3.86 -9.68
N ALA A 221 -30.65 -4.91 -9.74
CA ALA A 221 -31.84 -5.13 -8.93
C ALA A 221 -31.67 -6.38 -8.08
N PRO A 222 -32.50 -6.57 -7.02
CA PRO A 222 -32.39 -7.73 -6.13
C PRO A 222 -32.52 -9.11 -6.79
N GLN A 223 -33.09 -9.18 -7.99
CA GLN A 223 -33.25 -10.43 -8.74
C GLN A 223 -32.45 -10.46 -10.04
N THR A 224 -31.51 -9.52 -10.23
CA THR A 224 -30.67 -9.52 -11.42
C THR A 224 -29.87 -10.81 -11.47
N LYS A 225 -30.10 -11.60 -12.52
CA LYS A 225 -29.29 -12.77 -12.83
C LYS A 225 -28.05 -12.27 -13.57
N MET A 226 -26.89 -12.48 -13.00
CA MET A 226 -25.62 -12.18 -13.65
C MET A 226 -24.83 -13.47 -13.87
N GLY A 227 -24.35 -13.66 -15.09
CA GLY A 227 -23.34 -14.66 -15.41
C GLY A 227 -21.97 -14.26 -14.89
N LYS A 228 -21.03 -15.23 -14.90
CA LYS A 228 -19.64 -14.99 -14.49
C LYS A 228 -18.97 -13.86 -15.31
N GLU A 229 -19.20 -13.85 -16.62
CA GLU A 229 -18.59 -12.86 -17.52
C GLU A 229 -19.12 -11.44 -17.26
N GLU A 230 -20.42 -11.31 -16.97
CA GLU A 230 -21.04 -10.02 -16.65
C GLU A 230 -20.55 -9.49 -15.30
N LEU A 231 -20.38 -10.36 -14.30
CA LEU A 231 -19.83 -10.00 -13.00
C LEU A 231 -18.36 -9.57 -13.12
N ALA A 232 -17.56 -10.32 -13.88
CA ALA A 232 -16.17 -9.96 -14.15
C ALA A 232 -16.07 -8.61 -14.89
N LYS A 233 -16.96 -8.37 -15.87
CA LYS A 233 -17.04 -7.10 -16.58
C LYS A 233 -17.39 -5.95 -15.62
N LEU A 234 -18.40 -6.12 -14.76
CA LEU A 234 -18.79 -5.12 -13.77
C LEU A 234 -17.64 -4.79 -12.81
N LEU A 235 -16.95 -5.80 -12.28
CA LEU A 235 -15.79 -5.60 -11.40
C LEU A 235 -14.64 -4.92 -12.14
N GLY A 236 -14.39 -5.28 -13.40
CA GLY A 236 -13.38 -4.66 -14.24
C GLY A 236 -13.70 -3.20 -14.58
N GLU A 237 -14.96 -2.87 -14.83
CA GLU A 237 -15.43 -1.48 -15.01
C GLU A 237 -15.32 -0.67 -13.72
N THR A 238 -15.66 -1.28 -12.59
CA THR A 238 -15.48 -0.65 -11.27
C THR A 238 -14.00 -0.36 -11.01
N CYS A 239 -13.10 -1.31 -11.27
CA CYS A 239 -11.65 -1.11 -11.14
C CYS A 239 -11.14 0.01 -12.06
N ARG A 240 -11.67 0.09 -13.29
CA ARG A 240 -11.36 1.17 -14.24
C ARG A 240 -11.85 2.53 -13.77
N ALA A 241 -13.03 2.60 -13.16
CA ALA A 241 -13.50 3.86 -12.58
C ALA A 241 -12.65 4.29 -11.37
N ILE A 242 -12.17 3.34 -10.55
CA ILE A 242 -11.24 3.63 -9.45
C ILE A 242 -9.89 4.14 -10.00
N ASP A 243 -9.33 3.49 -11.03
CA ASP A 243 -8.06 3.93 -11.60
C ASP A 243 -8.16 5.30 -12.28
N ALA A 244 -9.28 5.62 -12.93
CA ALA A 244 -9.52 6.92 -13.53
C ALA A 244 -9.46 8.05 -12.49
N GLU A 245 -9.98 7.79 -11.29
CA GLU A 245 -9.97 8.73 -10.18
C GLU A 245 -8.59 8.82 -9.49
N LEU A 246 -7.98 7.66 -9.20
CA LEU A 246 -6.84 7.57 -8.30
C LEU A 246 -5.48 7.51 -8.98
N LEU A 247 -5.40 7.18 -10.27
CA LEU A 247 -4.14 6.99 -11.01
C LEU A 247 -4.10 7.77 -12.31
N ALA A 248 -5.16 7.75 -13.13
CA ALA A 248 -5.19 8.44 -14.42
C ALA A 248 -5.53 9.93 -14.29
N SER A 249 -5.88 10.40 -13.09
CA SER A 249 -6.05 11.83 -12.84
C SER A 249 -4.70 12.54 -12.93
N ALA A 250 -4.70 13.84 -13.24
CA ALA A 250 -3.47 14.67 -13.36
C ALA A 250 -2.63 14.77 -12.07
N ARG A 251 -3.00 14.03 -11.02
CA ARG A 251 -2.33 13.97 -9.72
C ARG A 251 -2.17 12.53 -9.23
N GLY A 252 -2.17 11.54 -10.13
CA GLY A 252 -2.01 10.12 -9.79
C GLY A 252 -0.78 9.86 -8.93
N ALA A 253 0.41 10.26 -9.39
CA ALA A 253 1.62 10.16 -8.58
C ALA A 253 1.53 10.96 -7.27
N ALA A 254 1.04 12.20 -7.32
CA ALA A 254 0.89 13.05 -6.13
C ALA A 254 -0.11 12.50 -5.10
N ALA A 255 -1.07 11.65 -5.51
CA ALA A 255 -2.02 11.01 -4.62
C ALA A 255 -1.37 9.91 -3.77
N TRP A 256 -0.36 9.22 -4.31
CA TRP A 256 0.30 8.08 -3.68
C TRP A 256 1.66 8.42 -3.10
N LEU A 257 2.38 9.35 -3.72
CA LEU A 257 3.66 9.89 -3.29
C LEU A 257 3.56 11.43 -3.23
N PRO A 258 2.81 12.01 -2.26
CA PRO A 258 2.71 13.45 -2.14
C PRO A 258 4.07 14.09 -1.82
N ASP A 259 4.21 15.40 -2.05
CA ASP A 259 5.39 16.15 -1.62
C ASP A 259 5.51 16.17 -0.08
N GLY A 260 6.74 16.17 0.43
CA GLY A 260 7.02 16.21 1.86
C GLY A 260 7.03 14.85 2.56
N VAL A 261 6.81 13.74 1.85
CA VAL A 261 6.93 12.38 2.45
C VAL A 261 8.37 12.09 2.88
N GLU A 262 9.35 12.70 2.21
CA GLU A 262 10.76 12.67 2.59
C GLU A 262 11.05 13.28 3.97
N GLU A 263 10.16 14.10 4.54
CA GLU A 263 10.37 14.72 5.85
C GLU A 263 10.45 13.71 6.99
N ALA A 264 9.86 12.52 6.79
CA ALA A 264 9.96 11.39 7.70
C ALA A 264 11.38 10.82 7.79
N ALA A 265 12.24 11.07 6.79
CA ALA A 265 13.63 10.65 6.80
C ALA A 265 14.50 11.61 7.65
N PRO A 266 15.62 11.11 8.20
CA PRO A 266 16.63 11.94 8.86
C PRO A 266 17.06 13.12 7.98
N ALA A 267 17.26 14.30 8.58
CA ALA A 267 17.56 15.54 7.85
C ALA A 267 18.72 15.39 6.82
N ALA A 268 19.75 14.62 7.17
CA ALA A 268 20.89 14.34 6.31
C ALA A 268 20.56 13.52 5.05
N GLN A 269 19.45 12.78 5.05
CA GLN A 269 19.06 11.83 3.99
C GLN A 269 17.90 12.35 3.12
N ARG A 270 17.22 13.45 3.53
CA ARG A 270 16.00 13.92 2.87
C ARG A 270 16.18 14.27 1.41
N ALA A 271 17.29 14.89 1.04
CA ALA A 271 17.55 15.27 -0.35
C ALA A 271 17.62 14.02 -1.26
N GLU A 272 18.27 12.96 -0.78
CA GLU A 272 18.44 11.73 -1.55
C GLU A 272 17.13 10.93 -1.60
N VAL A 273 16.42 10.81 -0.47
CA VAL A 273 15.08 10.20 -0.44
C VAL A 273 14.13 10.94 -1.38
N LYS A 274 14.18 12.28 -1.39
CA LYS A 274 13.37 13.09 -2.30
C LYS A 274 13.69 12.79 -3.76
N ARG A 275 14.97 12.68 -4.13
CA ARG A 275 15.39 12.33 -5.50
C ARG A 275 14.80 10.99 -5.95
N LEU A 276 14.88 9.97 -5.10
CA LEU A 276 14.31 8.64 -5.40
C LEU A 276 12.77 8.69 -5.48
N LEU A 277 12.12 9.50 -4.65
CA LEU A 277 10.67 9.71 -4.70
C LEU A 277 10.24 10.47 -5.96
N ASP A 278 10.98 11.49 -6.40
CA ASP A 278 10.71 12.21 -7.64
C ASP A 278 10.77 11.26 -8.83
N GLU A 279 11.77 10.39 -8.88
CA GLU A 279 11.86 9.38 -9.93
C GLU A 279 10.70 8.35 -9.86
N ALA A 280 10.32 7.91 -8.66
CA ALA A 280 9.18 7.02 -8.49
C ALA A 280 7.85 7.69 -8.93
N ARG A 281 7.71 9.01 -8.75
CA ARG A 281 6.58 9.79 -9.27
C ARG A 281 6.57 9.79 -10.80
N ASP A 282 7.72 9.99 -11.45
CA ASP A 282 7.83 9.93 -12.91
C ASP A 282 7.37 8.56 -13.47
N TYR A 283 7.74 7.47 -12.80
CA TYR A 283 7.23 6.14 -13.17
C TYR A 283 5.72 6.01 -12.97
N LEU A 284 5.17 6.55 -11.88
CA LEU A 284 3.73 6.49 -11.60
C LEU A 284 2.89 7.29 -12.59
N ASP A 285 3.40 8.43 -13.04
CA ASP A 285 2.76 9.26 -14.06
C ASP A 285 2.98 8.72 -15.48
N SER A 286 3.80 7.67 -15.65
CA SER A 286 4.05 7.08 -16.96
C SER A 286 2.80 6.33 -17.50
N PRO A 287 2.47 6.50 -18.79
CA PRO A 287 1.35 5.78 -19.40
C PRO A 287 1.58 4.26 -19.42
N GLN A 288 2.83 3.81 -19.46
CA GLN A 288 3.18 2.39 -19.42
C GLN A 288 2.82 1.76 -18.07
N LEU A 289 3.08 2.46 -16.96
CA LEU A 289 2.71 1.96 -15.64
C LEU A 289 1.19 1.84 -15.52
N LEU A 290 0.44 2.85 -15.99
CA LEU A 290 -1.02 2.80 -16.00
C LEU A 290 -1.55 1.63 -16.85
N GLN A 291 -0.98 1.41 -18.04
CA GLN A 291 -1.37 0.27 -18.90
C GLN A 291 -1.12 -1.08 -18.21
N VAL A 292 0.06 -1.26 -17.59
CA VAL A 292 0.37 -2.48 -16.83
C VAL A 292 -0.60 -2.65 -15.67
N PHE A 293 -0.88 -1.57 -14.93
CA PHE A 293 -1.82 -1.60 -13.82
C PHE A 293 -3.21 -2.06 -14.28
N GLN A 294 -3.77 -1.41 -15.31
CA GLN A 294 -5.07 -1.74 -15.89
C GLN A 294 -5.15 -3.17 -16.42
N ALA A 295 -4.10 -3.65 -17.09
CA ALA A 295 -4.04 -5.02 -17.57
C ALA A 295 -4.09 -6.03 -16.41
N THR A 296 -3.34 -5.76 -15.32
CA THR A 296 -3.28 -6.67 -14.17
C THR A 296 -4.56 -6.66 -13.34
N THR A 297 -5.16 -5.50 -13.08
CA THR A 297 -6.45 -5.41 -12.36
C THR A 297 -7.60 -5.98 -13.17
N GLY A 298 -7.62 -5.76 -14.48
CA GLY A 298 -8.60 -6.38 -15.39
C GLY A 298 -8.49 -7.91 -15.39
N ALA A 299 -7.27 -8.45 -15.53
CA ALA A 299 -7.04 -9.89 -15.46
C ALA A 299 -7.44 -10.48 -14.09
N ALA A 300 -7.24 -9.74 -12.99
CA ALA A 300 -7.66 -10.17 -11.66
C ALA A 300 -9.17 -10.16 -11.49
N ALA A 301 -9.87 -9.15 -12.01
CA ALA A 301 -11.34 -9.10 -11.99
C ALA A 301 -11.98 -10.29 -12.72
N HIS A 302 -11.35 -10.79 -13.79
CA HIS A 302 -11.79 -12.01 -14.49
C HIS A 302 -11.54 -13.32 -13.72
N ARG A 303 -10.69 -13.31 -12.70
CA ARG A 303 -10.35 -14.49 -11.88
C ARG A 303 -11.19 -14.60 -10.61
N LEU A 304 -11.87 -13.52 -10.20
CA LEU A 304 -12.89 -13.53 -9.15
C LEU A 304 -14.15 -14.26 -9.63
#